data_AF-A0A850JUC9-F1
#
_entry.id   AF-A0A850JUC9-F1
#
_cell.length_a   1.000
_cell.length_b   1.000
_cell.length_c   1.000
_cell.angle_alpha   90.00
_cell.angle_beta   90.00
_cell.angle_gamma   90.00
#
_symmetry.space_group_name_H-M   'P 1'
#
loop_
_entity.id
_entity.type
_entity.pdbx_description
1 polymer ?
#
loop_
_entity_poly.entity_id
_entity_poly.type
_entity_poly.pdbx_seq_one_letter_code
_entity_poly.pdbx_strand_id
1 'polypeptide(L)'
;MADHLVASGQEIGLQIAAYLNGELVVNVCAGKADASTGRLVDERTLFPGSGLISTVVHVLAERGLFDYADPVAAYWPEFCAHGKQGITIAHVLTHSAGVPQAPPGLTVEDLAGWDGVCARIADLRPLWRPGTATGFHVLTFGFILGEVVRRVTGRPVSAVLRDDVAAPLGVPGDLCFGAPAADLPRAARLKDGDRSDPLVNFPPGSLYHEVLPSWMGAGAALGNRPDYQGVHVPSSGGATAPALARMFAALIGEVDGVRLIGPARTNRVSSLVTVREDRGERAARPERPRLHRRHRGNGHRERLRLARQRRPRVRRPGTRVRLRLPAQPADLRTRGRRLPGRRRDPGGTRPGGQDDSGSPAMGERARVPPPPHPRPQAKSSRRTPPVGRPKGVDIVARGVPASGTMISERGVAALVR
;
A
#
# COMPACT_ATOMS: atom_id res chain seq x y z
N MET A 1 14.19 11.35 -21.79
CA MET A 1 14.05 9.96 -21.31
C MET A 1 12.59 9.50 -21.31
N ALA A 2 11.68 10.19 -20.61
CA ALA A 2 10.26 9.81 -20.56
C ALA A 2 9.63 9.62 -21.95
N ASP A 3 9.82 10.58 -22.87
CA ASP A 3 9.31 10.45 -24.25
C ASP A 3 9.88 9.26 -25.00
N HIS A 4 11.13 8.87 -24.70
CA HIS A 4 11.74 7.69 -25.32
C HIS A 4 11.13 6.38 -24.80
N LEU A 5 10.83 6.29 -23.50
CA LEU A 5 10.14 5.13 -22.92
C LEU A 5 8.75 4.95 -23.54
N VAL A 6 8.04 6.06 -23.77
CA VAL A 6 6.73 6.05 -24.45
C VAL A 6 6.88 5.70 -25.93
N ALA A 7 7.79 6.35 -26.65
CA ALA A 7 7.99 6.14 -28.09
C ALA A 7 8.48 4.71 -28.42
N SER A 8 9.28 4.11 -27.54
CA SER A 8 9.73 2.71 -27.68
C SER A 8 8.67 1.67 -27.31
N GLY A 9 7.53 2.10 -26.73
CA GLY A 9 6.46 1.22 -26.27
C GLY A 9 6.76 0.48 -24.98
N GLN A 10 7.84 0.84 -24.27
CA GLN A 10 8.13 0.31 -22.93
C GLN A 10 7.12 0.82 -21.91
N GLU A 11 6.63 2.04 -22.08
CA GLU A 11 5.61 2.65 -21.23
C GLU A 11 4.43 3.15 -22.07
N ILE A 12 3.22 3.03 -21.54
CA ILE A 12 2.00 3.58 -22.19
C ILE A 12 1.84 5.05 -21.84
N GLY A 13 2.02 5.37 -20.57
CA GLY A 13 1.96 6.71 -20.01
C GLY A 13 2.45 6.68 -18.57
N LEU A 14 3.11 7.75 -18.16
CA LEU A 14 3.82 7.82 -16.90
C LEU A 14 3.86 9.24 -16.33
N GLN A 15 4.00 9.31 -15.02
CA GLN A 15 4.42 10.51 -14.29
C GLN A 15 5.72 10.22 -13.56
N ILE A 16 6.63 11.18 -13.51
CA ILE A 16 7.85 11.13 -12.70
C ILE A 16 7.93 12.42 -11.90
N ALA A 17 8.11 12.28 -10.58
CA ALA A 17 8.38 13.42 -9.73
C ALA A 17 9.51 13.10 -8.75
N ALA A 18 10.36 14.09 -8.47
CA ALA A 18 11.43 14.00 -7.49
C ALA A 18 11.58 15.30 -6.73
N TYR A 19 11.78 15.18 -5.43
CA TYR A 19 12.11 16.29 -4.55
C TYR A 19 13.55 16.16 -4.07
N LEU A 20 14.27 17.28 -4.03
CA LEU A 20 15.60 17.39 -3.44
C LEU A 20 15.59 18.52 -2.43
N ASN A 21 15.88 18.20 -1.16
CA ASN A 21 15.93 19.19 -0.07
C ASN A 21 14.67 20.07 0.04
N GLY A 22 13.49 19.47 -0.17
CA GLY A 22 12.22 20.18 -0.10
C GLY A 22 11.74 20.80 -1.42
N GLU A 23 12.59 20.87 -2.44
CA GLU A 23 12.28 21.47 -3.74
C GLU A 23 11.89 20.42 -4.78
N LEU A 24 10.84 20.67 -5.56
CA LEU A 24 10.44 19.82 -6.68
C LEU A 24 11.42 20.02 -7.84
N VAL A 25 12.30 19.05 -8.07
CA VAL A 25 13.37 19.15 -9.09
C VAL A 25 13.06 18.37 -10.37
N VAL A 26 12.12 17.41 -10.30
CA VAL A 26 11.60 16.70 -11.48
C VAL A 26 10.09 16.67 -11.37
N ASN A 27 9.41 17.02 -12.46
CA ASN A 27 7.97 16.87 -12.64
C ASN A 27 7.69 16.66 -14.13
N VAL A 28 7.47 15.41 -14.53
CA VAL A 28 7.35 15.01 -15.93
C VAL A 28 6.09 14.17 -16.10
N CYS A 29 5.32 14.47 -17.15
CA CYS A 29 4.20 13.68 -17.63
C CYS A 29 4.47 13.28 -19.08
N ALA A 30 4.25 12.02 -19.44
CA ALA A 30 4.40 11.56 -20.81
C ALA A 30 3.40 10.46 -21.15
N GLY A 31 3.03 10.36 -22.44
CA GLY A 31 2.20 9.28 -22.96
C GLY A 31 0.71 9.40 -22.64
N LYS A 32 0.00 8.27 -22.69
CA LYS A 32 -1.45 8.18 -22.58
C LYS A 32 -1.87 7.62 -21.23
N ALA A 33 -2.74 8.34 -20.54
CA ALA A 33 -3.40 7.85 -19.34
C ALA A 33 -4.51 6.85 -19.69
N ASP A 34 -5.10 6.95 -20.87
CA ASP A 34 -6.04 5.98 -21.40
C ASP A 34 -5.82 5.78 -22.90
N ALA A 35 -5.34 4.59 -23.27
CA ALA A 35 -5.07 4.24 -24.65
C ALA A 35 -6.33 4.13 -25.52
N SER A 36 -7.49 3.86 -24.92
CA SER A 36 -8.77 3.68 -25.63
C SER A 36 -9.39 5.01 -26.06
N THR A 37 -9.23 6.06 -25.25
CA THR A 37 -9.73 7.41 -25.54
C THR A 37 -8.65 8.34 -26.10
N GLY A 38 -7.37 7.96 -25.97
CA GLY A 38 -6.25 8.81 -26.33
C GLY A 38 -5.93 9.90 -25.31
N ARG A 39 -6.59 9.90 -24.13
CA ARG A 39 -6.35 10.87 -23.05
C ARG A 39 -4.88 10.84 -22.66
N LEU A 40 -4.24 12.00 -22.69
CA LEU A 40 -2.84 12.15 -22.29
C LEU A 40 -2.69 12.10 -20.77
N VAL A 41 -1.51 11.70 -20.32
CA VAL A 41 -1.12 11.88 -18.92
C VAL A 41 -0.88 13.36 -18.66
N ASP A 42 -1.48 13.86 -17.59
CA ASP A 42 -1.24 15.20 -17.02
C ASP A 42 -0.89 15.07 -15.53
N GLU A 43 -0.55 16.19 -14.87
CA GLU A 43 -0.16 16.21 -13.45
C GLU A 43 -1.26 15.75 -12.49
N ARG A 44 -2.51 15.70 -12.95
CA ARG A 44 -3.68 15.34 -12.16
C ARG A 44 -4.09 13.88 -12.32
N THR A 45 -3.50 13.18 -13.29
CA THR A 45 -3.80 11.79 -13.58
C THR A 45 -3.44 10.93 -12.36
N LEU A 46 -4.41 10.16 -11.86
CA LEU A 46 -4.20 9.26 -10.73
C LEU A 46 -3.68 7.92 -11.22
N PHE A 47 -2.61 7.44 -10.59
CA PHE A 47 -2.07 6.09 -10.76
C PHE A 47 -2.21 5.32 -9.45
N PRO A 48 -2.21 3.96 -9.48
CA PRO A 48 -2.06 3.17 -8.26
C PRO A 48 -0.80 3.56 -7.48
N GLY A 49 -0.94 3.75 -6.17
CA GLY A 49 0.12 4.13 -5.26
C GLY A 49 0.11 3.30 -3.97
N SER A 50 1.23 3.32 -3.25
CA SER A 50 1.39 2.63 -1.96
C SER A 50 2.06 3.51 -0.92
N GLY A 51 2.22 2.99 0.30
CA GLY A 51 2.86 3.70 1.41
C GLY A 51 1.97 4.74 2.12
N LEU A 52 0.75 4.99 1.61
CA LEU A 52 -0.19 5.95 2.18
C LEU A 52 -0.59 5.58 3.62
N ILE A 53 -0.97 4.32 3.87
CA ILE A 53 -1.39 3.88 5.21
C ILE A 53 -0.23 3.88 6.21
N SER A 54 0.97 3.47 5.79
CA SER A 54 2.17 3.55 6.64
C SER A 54 2.47 4.99 7.03
N THR A 55 2.35 5.92 6.09
CA THR A 55 2.54 7.36 6.35
C THR A 55 1.56 7.86 7.41
N VAL A 56 0.27 7.54 7.27
CA VAL A 56 -0.75 7.87 8.28
C VAL A 56 -0.35 7.33 9.64
N VAL A 57 0.04 6.05 9.71
CA VAL A 57 0.45 5.41 10.97
C VAL A 57 1.66 6.12 11.60
N HIS A 58 2.66 6.49 10.81
CA HIS A 58 3.84 7.20 11.29
C HIS A 58 3.51 8.60 11.81
N VAL A 59 2.62 9.34 11.14
CA VAL A 59 2.15 10.66 11.58
C VAL A 59 1.38 10.57 12.90
N LEU A 60 0.51 9.57 13.06
CA LEU A 60 -0.22 9.38 14.33
C LEU A 60 0.71 8.93 15.47
N ALA A 61 1.69 8.08 15.18
CA ALA A 61 2.71 7.69 16.15
C ALA A 61 3.59 8.88 16.59
N GLU A 62 3.91 9.79 15.67
CA GLU A 62 4.63 11.02 15.97
C GLU A 62 3.85 11.92 16.93
N ARG A 63 2.53 11.99 16.75
CA ARG A 63 1.62 12.73 17.63
C ARG A 63 1.33 12.01 18.96
N GLY A 64 1.91 10.83 19.17
CA GLY A 64 1.79 10.08 20.42
C GLY A 64 0.44 9.39 20.62
N LEU A 65 -0.33 9.13 19.55
CA LEU A 65 -1.59 8.39 19.66
C LEU A 65 -1.39 6.90 19.95
N PHE A 66 -0.24 6.34 19.59
CA PHE A 66 0.20 4.98 19.89
C PHE A 66 1.72 4.84 19.69
N ASP A 67 2.31 3.79 20.27
CA ASP A 67 3.66 3.33 19.97
C ASP A 67 3.64 2.12 19.03
N TYR A 68 4.72 1.90 18.27
CA TYR A 68 4.85 0.73 17.42
C TYR A 68 4.91 -0.59 18.22
N ALA A 69 5.37 -0.54 19.48
CA ALA A 69 5.39 -1.68 20.38
C ALA A 69 4.01 -2.03 20.94
N ASP A 70 3.01 -1.16 20.79
CA ASP A 70 1.69 -1.42 21.31
C ASP A 70 1.05 -2.62 20.60
N PRO A 71 0.39 -3.52 21.35
CA PRO A 71 -0.44 -4.55 20.76
C PRO A 71 -1.58 -3.93 19.95
N VAL A 72 -1.87 -4.47 18.77
CA VAL A 72 -3.07 -4.10 17.98
C VAL A 72 -4.33 -4.29 18.83
N ALA A 73 -4.36 -5.35 19.65
CA ALA A 73 -5.46 -5.67 20.55
C ALA A 73 -5.73 -4.61 21.63
N ALA A 74 -4.79 -3.70 21.91
CA ALA A 74 -5.03 -2.58 22.83
C ALA A 74 -6.04 -1.57 22.25
N TYR A 75 -6.11 -1.47 20.92
CA TYR A 75 -7.00 -0.56 20.19
C TYR A 75 -8.17 -1.29 19.54
N TRP A 76 -7.97 -2.55 19.19
CA TRP A 76 -8.95 -3.42 18.55
C TRP A 76 -9.04 -4.78 19.27
N PRO A 77 -9.74 -4.85 20.42
CA PRO A 77 -9.77 -6.04 21.27
C PRO A 77 -10.16 -7.32 20.55
N GLU A 78 -11.09 -7.25 19.60
CA GLU A 78 -11.59 -8.38 18.80
C GLU A 78 -10.45 -9.06 18.02
N PHE A 79 -9.41 -8.32 17.66
CA PHE A 79 -8.22 -8.86 16.99
C PHE A 79 -7.43 -9.82 17.87
N CYS A 80 -7.65 -9.90 19.19
CA CYS A 80 -6.92 -10.82 20.07
C CYS A 80 -7.22 -12.30 19.82
N ALA A 81 -8.29 -12.63 19.08
CA ALA A 81 -8.72 -13.99 18.83
C ALA A 81 -7.60 -14.88 18.27
N HIS A 82 -7.67 -16.18 18.53
CA HIS A 82 -6.73 -17.18 17.99
C HIS A 82 -5.24 -16.93 18.31
N GLY A 83 -4.93 -16.33 19.46
CA GLY A 83 -3.55 -16.15 19.92
C GLY A 83 -2.87 -14.88 19.37
N LYS A 84 -3.64 -13.91 18.87
CA LYS A 84 -3.15 -12.68 18.25
C LYS A 84 -2.90 -11.53 19.22
N GLN A 85 -3.12 -11.72 20.52
CA GLN A 85 -2.95 -10.68 21.56
C GLN A 85 -1.55 -10.04 21.62
N GLY A 86 -0.52 -10.74 21.14
CA GLY A 86 0.87 -10.24 21.12
C GLY A 86 1.31 -9.61 19.79
N ILE A 87 0.41 -9.49 18.81
CA ILE A 87 0.73 -8.81 17.55
C ILE A 87 0.78 -7.31 17.81
N THR A 88 1.94 -6.69 17.57
CA THR A 88 2.16 -5.26 17.72
C THR A 88 1.94 -4.54 16.40
N ILE A 89 1.79 -3.21 16.45
CA ILE A 89 1.75 -2.37 15.26
C ILE A 89 3.03 -2.53 14.43
N ALA A 90 4.21 -2.68 15.08
CA ALA A 90 5.47 -2.98 14.41
C ALA A 90 5.41 -4.30 13.62
N HIS A 91 4.82 -5.36 14.19
CA HIS A 91 4.68 -6.64 13.46
C HIS A 91 3.87 -6.48 12.18
N VAL A 92 2.84 -5.63 12.18
CA VAL A 92 2.03 -5.37 10.99
C VAL A 92 2.83 -4.56 9.97
N LEU A 93 3.47 -3.46 10.40
CA LEU A 93 4.30 -2.60 9.56
C LEU A 93 5.46 -3.35 8.88
N THR A 94 6.00 -4.38 9.52
CA THR A 94 7.11 -5.19 9.00
C THR A 94 6.66 -6.53 8.41
N HIS A 95 5.35 -6.72 8.15
CA HIS A 95 4.81 -7.94 7.56
C HIS A 95 5.12 -9.25 8.34
N SER A 96 5.31 -9.15 9.65
CA SER A 96 5.64 -10.27 10.54
C SER A 96 4.49 -10.68 11.47
N ALA A 97 3.29 -10.11 11.26
CA ALA A 97 2.09 -10.38 12.06
C ALA A 97 1.53 -11.81 11.93
N GLY A 98 1.93 -12.59 10.91
CA GLY A 98 1.48 -13.99 10.77
C GLY A 98 0.16 -14.19 10.05
N VAL A 99 -0.55 -13.13 9.66
CA VAL A 99 -1.86 -13.19 8.98
C VAL A 99 -1.87 -12.62 7.54
N PRO A 100 -0.98 -13.06 6.63
CA PRO A 100 -0.91 -12.51 5.27
C PRO A 100 -2.11 -12.88 4.39
N GLN A 101 -2.83 -13.95 4.75
CA GLN A 101 -3.91 -14.51 3.96
C GLN A 101 -5.15 -13.61 3.95
N ALA A 102 -5.78 -13.51 2.78
CA ALA A 102 -7.15 -13.00 2.70
C ALA A 102 -8.10 -13.92 3.48
N PRO A 103 -9.13 -13.36 4.14
CA PRO A 103 -10.16 -14.17 4.75
C PRO A 103 -10.81 -15.18 3.77
N PRO A 104 -11.05 -16.44 4.20
CA PRO A 104 -11.65 -17.45 3.34
C PRO A 104 -13.00 -17.00 2.77
N GLY A 105 -13.18 -17.11 1.45
CA GLY A 105 -14.41 -16.74 0.75
C GLY A 105 -14.64 -15.23 0.64
N LEU A 106 -13.63 -14.39 0.85
CA LEU A 106 -13.77 -12.93 0.70
C LEU A 106 -13.89 -12.60 -0.80
N THR A 107 -14.96 -11.90 -1.18
CA THR A 107 -15.19 -11.43 -2.55
C THR A 107 -14.67 -10.00 -2.74
N VAL A 108 -14.62 -9.52 -3.98
CA VAL A 108 -14.28 -8.12 -4.27
C VAL A 108 -15.35 -7.20 -3.70
N GLU A 109 -16.61 -7.58 -3.85
CA GLU A 109 -17.77 -6.80 -3.44
C GLU A 109 -17.84 -6.65 -1.91
N ASP A 110 -17.36 -7.64 -1.15
CA ASP A 110 -17.24 -7.56 0.31
C ASP A 110 -16.33 -6.41 0.78
N LEU A 111 -15.38 -5.96 -0.04
CA LEU A 111 -14.41 -4.92 0.34
C LEU A 111 -15.07 -3.56 0.63
N ALA A 112 -16.28 -3.32 0.12
CA ALA A 112 -17.06 -2.13 0.45
C ALA A 112 -17.52 -2.12 1.92
N GLY A 113 -17.65 -3.29 2.54
CA GLY A 113 -18.09 -3.45 3.93
C GLY A 113 -16.93 -3.52 4.91
N TRP A 114 -16.38 -2.35 5.29
CA TRP A 114 -15.21 -2.25 6.18
C TRP A 114 -15.29 -3.15 7.43
N ASP A 115 -16.37 -3.01 8.22
CA ASP A 115 -16.51 -3.73 9.49
C ASP A 115 -16.61 -5.25 9.26
N GLY A 116 -17.25 -5.68 8.16
CA GLY A 116 -17.32 -7.08 7.77
C GLY A 116 -15.96 -7.66 7.39
N VAL A 117 -15.16 -6.92 6.63
CA VAL A 117 -13.78 -7.32 6.30
C VAL A 117 -12.94 -7.40 7.57
N CYS A 118 -12.99 -6.38 8.42
CA CYS A 118 -12.24 -6.35 9.68
C CYS A 118 -12.64 -7.50 10.61
N ALA A 119 -13.94 -7.79 10.78
CA ALA A 119 -14.39 -8.92 11.59
C ALA A 119 -13.80 -10.25 11.09
N ARG A 120 -13.78 -10.48 9.77
CA ARG A 120 -13.19 -11.68 9.18
C ARG A 120 -11.67 -11.74 9.34
N ILE A 121 -10.99 -10.59 9.29
CA ILE A 121 -9.55 -10.49 9.58
C ILE A 121 -9.26 -10.78 11.06
N ALA A 122 -10.09 -10.27 11.97
CA ALA A 122 -9.97 -10.56 13.40
C ALA A 122 -10.16 -12.05 13.69
N ASP A 123 -10.94 -12.78 12.89
CA ASP A 123 -11.12 -14.23 13.04
C ASP A 123 -10.00 -15.08 12.39
N LEU A 124 -9.03 -14.47 11.69
CA LEU A 124 -7.92 -15.22 11.11
C LEU A 124 -7.03 -15.86 12.19
N ARG A 125 -6.59 -17.09 11.93
CA ARG A 125 -5.51 -17.75 12.68
C ARG A 125 -4.15 -17.38 12.05
N PRO A 126 -3.14 -17.00 12.84
CA PRO A 126 -1.80 -16.80 12.30
C PRO A 126 -1.25 -18.09 11.67
N LEU A 127 -0.69 -17.98 10.47
CA LEU A 127 0.01 -19.08 9.77
C LEU A 127 1.36 -19.39 10.41
N TRP A 128 1.95 -18.42 11.10
CA TRP A 128 3.15 -18.58 11.91
C TRP A 128 3.05 -17.74 13.18
N ARG A 129 3.93 -18.03 14.15
CA ARG A 129 4.03 -17.22 15.37
C ARG A 129 4.46 -15.79 15.01
N PRO A 130 3.72 -14.74 15.42
CA PRO A 130 4.07 -13.36 15.14
C PRO A 130 5.53 -13.02 15.50
N GLY A 131 6.20 -12.26 14.63
CA GLY A 131 7.60 -11.87 14.81
C GLY A 131 8.62 -12.99 14.57
N THR A 132 8.23 -14.15 14.02
CA THR A 132 9.17 -15.27 13.73
C THR A 132 9.40 -15.56 12.25
N ALA A 133 8.63 -14.94 11.37
CA ALA A 133 8.78 -14.97 9.91
C ALA A 133 8.09 -13.74 9.31
N THR A 134 8.42 -13.43 8.06
CA THR A 134 7.78 -12.38 7.26
C THR A 134 7.05 -13.01 6.09
N GLY A 135 5.89 -12.46 5.75
CA GLY A 135 5.20 -12.75 4.50
C GLY A 135 4.33 -11.57 4.15
N PHE A 136 4.39 -11.13 2.89
CA PHE A 136 3.76 -9.88 2.47
C PHE A 136 2.23 -9.94 2.63
N HIS A 137 1.70 -9.05 3.47
CA HIS A 137 0.27 -8.92 3.77
C HIS A 137 -0.38 -8.03 2.72
N VAL A 138 -0.82 -8.61 1.61
CA VAL A 138 -1.36 -7.81 0.48
C VAL A 138 -2.60 -7.03 0.90
N LEU A 139 -3.59 -7.73 1.46
CA LEU A 139 -4.86 -7.11 1.84
C LEU A 139 -4.90 -6.72 3.32
N THR A 140 -4.51 -7.64 4.19
CA THR A 140 -4.72 -7.50 5.63
C THR A 140 -3.88 -6.37 6.25
N PHE A 141 -2.76 -5.98 5.62
CA PHE A 141 -1.92 -4.86 6.06
C PHE A 141 -2.72 -3.55 6.23
N GLY A 142 -3.39 -3.13 5.14
CA GLY A 142 -4.13 -1.88 5.12
C GLY A 142 -5.33 -1.88 6.06
N PHE A 143 -6.05 -2.99 6.16
CA PHE A 143 -7.22 -3.09 7.04
C PHE A 143 -6.82 -3.14 8.53
N ILE A 144 -5.77 -3.88 8.91
CA ILE A 144 -5.33 -3.94 10.30
C ILE A 144 -4.85 -2.55 10.75
N LEU A 145 -3.99 -1.89 9.97
CA LEU A 145 -3.51 -0.55 10.29
C LEU A 145 -4.63 0.48 10.25
N GLY A 146 -5.50 0.40 9.24
CA GLY A 146 -6.64 1.31 9.09
C GLY A 146 -7.66 1.17 10.22
N GLU A 147 -7.86 -0.04 10.77
CA GLU A 147 -8.77 -0.25 11.90
C GLU A 147 -8.18 0.32 13.19
N VAL A 148 -6.87 0.16 13.41
CA VAL A 148 -6.18 0.88 14.50
C VAL A 148 -6.36 2.39 14.34
N VAL A 149 -6.14 2.94 13.14
CA VAL A 149 -6.34 4.37 12.85
C VAL A 149 -7.78 4.81 13.18
N ARG A 150 -8.80 4.05 12.76
CA ARG A 150 -10.21 4.36 13.05
C ARG A 150 -10.49 4.35 14.54
N ARG A 151 -10.02 3.33 15.26
CA ARG A 151 -10.25 3.16 16.71
C ARG A 151 -9.60 4.27 17.53
N VAL A 152 -8.36 4.66 17.19
CA VAL A 152 -7.64 5.70 17.95
C VAL A 152 -8.09 7.13 17.62
N THR A 153 -8.60 7.36 16.41
CA THR A 153 -9.01 8.72 15.98
C THR A 153 -10.51 8.96 15.99
N GLY A 154 -11.33 7.91 16.00
CA GLY A 154 -12.79 8.00 15.78
C GLY A 154 -13.19 8.42 14.36
N ARG A 155 -12.25 8.50 13.40
CA ARG A 155 -12.47 9.00 12.04
C ARG A 155 -12.23 7.90 11.00
N PRO A 156 -12.90 7.94 9.83
CA PRO A 156 -12.55 7.09 8.70
C PRO A 156 -11.09 7.27 8.28
N VAL A 157 -10.41 6.17 7.93
CA VAL A 157 -8.98 6.18 7.55
C VAL A 157 -8.67 7.13 6.39
N SER A 158 -9.59 7.29 5.43
CA SER A 158 -9.46 8.23 4.32
C SER A 158 -9.52 9.69 4.76
N ALA A 159 -10.33 10.01 5.78
CA ALA A 159 -10.37 11.36 6.35
C ALA A 159 -9.05 11.68 7.06
N VAL A 160 -8.46 10.71 7.76
CA VAL A 160 -7.14 10.90 8.39
C VAL A 160 -6.05 11.10 7.34
N LEU A 161 -6.03 10.32 6.25
CA LEU A 161 -5.08 10.56 5.14
C LEU A 161 -5.25 11.97 4.56
N ARG A 162 -6.49 12.37 4.27
CA ARG A 162 -6.78 13.68 3.69
C ARG A 162 -6.38 14.82 4.63
N ASP A 163 -6.84 14.79 5.87
CA ASP A 163 -6.77 15.94 6.78
C ASP A 163 -5.43 16.03 7.51
N ASP A 164 -4.81 14.89 7.82
CA ASP A 164 -3.62 14.85 8.68
C ASP A 164 -2.33 14.69 7.88
N VAL A 165 -2.40 14.30 6.61
CA VAL A 165 -1.25 14.10 5.71
C VAL A 165 -1.34 14.98 4.47
N ALA A 166 -2.39 14.80 3.66
CA ALA A 166 -2.46 15.39 2.33
C ALA A 166 -2.76 16.91 2.36
N ALA A 167 -3.67 17.36 3.23
CA ALA A 167 -4.04 18.77 3.36
C ALA A 167 -2.89 19.66 3.89
N PRO A 168 -2.12 19.26 4.93
CA PRO A 168 -0.91 19.99 5.33
C PRO A 168 0.09 20.15 4.19
N LEU A 169 0.18 19.16 3.30
CA LEU A 169 1.06 19.18 2.13
C LEU A 169 0.44 19.89 0.91
N GLY A 170 -0.75 20.49 1.04
CA GLY A 170 -1.42 21.18 -0.07
C GLY A 170 -1.85 20.26 -1.23
N VAL A 171 -2.02 18.96 -1.00
CA VAL A 171 -2.40 17.95 -2.01
C VAL A 171 -3.61 17.08 -1.59
N PRO A 172 -4.68 17.65 -0.98
CA PRO A 172 -5.76 16.86 -0.38
C PRO A 172 -6.57 15.99 -1.36
N GLY A 173 -6.50 16.28 -2.66
CA GLY A 173 -7.15 15.49 -3.70
C GLY A 173 -6.27 14.42 -4.32
N ASP A 174 -4.95 14.44 -4.10
CA ASP A 174 -4.02 13.67 -4.93
C ASP A 174 -3.42 12.46 -4.22
N LEU A 175 -3.96 12.11 -3.04
CA LEU A 175 -3.67 10.90 -2.27
C LEU A 175 -5.00 10.32 -1.76
N CYS A 176 -5.34 9.09 -2.15
CA CYS A 176 -6.59 8.46 -1.73
C CYS A 176 -6.44 6.94 -1.53
N PHE A 177 -7.27 6.35 -0.66
CA PHE A 177 -7.40 4.88 -0.54
C PHE A 177 -8.48 4.31 -1.46
N GLY A 178 -9.42 5.14 -1.86
CA GLY A 178 -10.42 4.90 -2.89
C GLY A 178 -10.71 6.24 -3.54
N ALA A 179 -10.76 6.27 -4.87
CA ALA A 179 -10.97 7.49 -5.62
C ALA A 179 -12.43 7.94 -5.49
N PRO A 180 -12.69 9.21 -5.11
CA PRO A 180 -14.04 9.77 -5.19
C PRO A 180 -14.61 9.63 -6.60
N ALA A 181 -15.93 9.49 -6.74
CA ALA A 181 -16.57 9.32 -8.05
C ALA A 181 -16.18 10.44 -9.05
N ALA A 182 -16.00 11.67 -8.57
CA ALA A 182 -15.56 12.82 -9.37
C ALA A 182 -14.12 12.70 -9.91
N ASP A 183 -13.29 11.85 -9.29
CA ASP A 183 -11.89 11.64 -9.64
C ASP A 183 -11.66 10.37 -10.49
N LEU A 184 -12.66 9.50 -10.62
CA LEU A 184 -12.57 8.33 -11.50
C LEU A 184 -12.20 8.70 -12.95
N PRO A 185 -12.73 9.78 -13.55
CA PRO A 185 -12.35 10.17 -14.92
C PRO A 185 -10.86 10.52 -15.10
N ARG A 186 -10.15 10.90 -14.03
CA ARG A 186 -8.71 11.19 -14.08
C ARG A 186 -7.82 10.00 -13.72
N ALA A 187 -8.39 8.88 -13.28
CA ALA A 187 -7.63 7.65 -13.07
C ALA A 187 -7.06 7.12 -14.40
N ALA A 188 -5.79 6.71 -14.37
CA ALA A 188 -5.16 6.05 -15.50
C ALA A 188 -5.79 4.68 -15.73
N ARG A 189 -6.05 4.35 -16.99
CA ARG A 189 -6.58 3.05 -17.38
C ARG A 189 -5.44 2.04 -17.44
N LEU A 190 -5.48 1.07 -16.54
CA LEU A 190 -4.46 0.05 -16.39
C LEU A 190 -4.47 -0.93 -17.56
N LYS A 191 -3.30 -1.49 -17.85
CA LYS A 191 -3.11 -2.62 -18.75
C LYS A 191 -2.23 -3.64 -18.03
N ASP A 192 -2.53 -4.92 -18.21
CA ASP A 192 -1.66 -5.96 -17.67
C ASP A 192 -0.28 -5.88 -18.34
N GLY A 193 0.75 -5.81 -17.49
CA GLY A 193 2.13 -5.91 -17.92
C GLY A 193 2.55 -7.36 -18.15
N ASP A 194 3.74 -7.56 -18.71
CA ASP A 194 4.34 -8.87 -18.79
C ASP A 194 4.70 -9.38 -17.38
N ARG A 195 4.06 -10.48 -16.96
CA ARG A 195 4.31 -11.16 -15.67
C ARG A 195 5.25 -12.36 -15.81
N SER A 196 5.96 -12.47 -16.93
CA SER A 196 6.95 -13.53 -17.15
C SER A 196 8.17 -13.42 -16.22
N ASP A 197 8.40 -12.24 -15.62
CA ASP A 197 9.50 -12.01 -14.68
C ASP A 197 9.38 -12.96 -13.46
N PRO A 198 10.40 -13.79 -13.19
CA PRO A 198 10.44 -14.68 -12.03
C PRO A 198 10.25 -13.97 -10.68
N LEU A 199 10.54 -12.67 -10.58
CA LEU A 199 10.33 -11.87 -9.37
C LEU A 199 8.85 -11.64 -9.04
N VAL A 200 7.95 -11.83 -10.01
CA VAL A 200 6.49 -11.74 -9.83
C VAL A 200 5.75 -13.02 -10.22
N ASN A 201 6.48 -14.03 -10.70
CA ASN A 201 5.98 -15.33 -11.10
C ASN A 201 6.39 -16.40 -10.08
N PHE A 202 5.61 -16.51 -9.01
CA PHE A 202 5.87 -17.47 -7.93
C PHE A 202 5.44 -18.90 -8.32
N PRO A 203 6.16 -19.94 -7.86
CA PRO A 203 5.81 -21.33 -8.15
C PRO A 203 4.38 -21.68 -7.74
N PRO A 204 3.66 -22.52 -8.50
CA PRO A 204 2.37 -23.06 -8.08
C PRO A 204 2.46 -23.72 -6.70
N GLY A 205 1.47 -23.47 -5.83
CA GLY A 205 1.46 -23.97 -4.45
C GLY A 205 2.41 -23.23 -3.50
N SER A 206 3.05 -22.15 -3.93
CA SER A 206 3.73 -21.24 -3.00
C SER A 206 2.71 -20.51 -2.13
N LEU A 207 3.14 -20.10 -0.93
CA LEU A 207 2.34 -19.31 -0.01
C LEU A 207 1.73 -18.06 -0.69
N TYR A 208 2.42 -17.47 -1.67
CA TYR A 208 1.90 -16.36 -2.47
C TYR A 208 0.53 -16.65 -3.09
N HIS A 209 0.36 -17.83 -3.71
CA HIS A 209 -0.91 -18.21 -4.34
C HIS A 209 -1.97 -18.66 -3.32
N GLU A 210 -1.54 -19.08 -2.12
CA GLU A 210 -2.46 -19.50 -1.05
C GLU A 210 -3.04 -18.32 -0.26
N VAL A 211 -2.27 -17.24 -0.11
CA VAL A 211 -2.67 -16.06 0.69
C VAL A 211 -3.47 -15.04 -0.12
N LEU A 212 -3.32 -15.06 -1.44
CA LEU A 212 -4.02 -14.15 -2.33
C LEU A 212 -5.43 -14.63 -2.65
N PRO A 213 -6.44 -13.74 -2.62
CA PRO A 213 -7.76 -14.09 -3.08
C PRO A 213 -7.75 -14.25 -4.61
N SER A 214 -8.46 -15.26 -5.12
CA SER A 214 -8.45 -15.64 -6.54
C SER A 214 -8.86 -14.51 -7.49
N TRP A 215 -9.77 -13.65 -7.06
CA TRP A 215 -10.22 -12.50 -7.85
C TRP A 215 -9.12 -11.46 -8.11
N MET A 216 -8.05 -11.44 -7.31
CA MET A 216 -6.92 -10.53 -7.54
C MET A 216 -6.13 -10.92 -8.81
N GLY A 217 -6.30 -12.16 -9.30
CA GLY A 217 -5.78 -12.60 -10.59
C GLY A 217 -6.39 -11.89 -11.80
N ALA A 218 -7.49 -11.14 -11.63
CA ALA A 218 -8.12 -10.37 -12.71
C ALA A 218 -7.35 -9.09 -13.12
N GLY A 219 -6.27 -8.74 -12.40
CA GLY A 219 -5.30 -7.74 -12.83
C GLY A 219 -5.91 -6.39 -13.23
N ALA A 220 -5.54 -5.89 -14.40
CA ALA A 220 -6.02 -4.62 -14.95
C ALA A 220 -7.54 -4.61 -15.18
N ALA A 221 -8.17 -5.75 -15.46
CA ALA A 221 -9.62 -5.79 -15.62
C ALA A 221 -10.34 -5.40 -14.32
N LEU A 222 -9.88 -5.90 -13.18
CA LEU A 222 -10.38 -5.51 -11.86
C LEU A 222 -9.99 -4.07 -11.52
N GLY A 223 -8.72 -3.70 -11.71
CA GLY A 223 -8.21 -2.37 -11.36
C GLY A 223 -8.82 -1.21 -12.16
N ASN A 224 -9.47 -1.52 -13.29
CA ASN A 224 -10.22 -0.56 -14.11
C ASN A 224 -11.72 -0.50 -13.80
N ARG A 225 -12.25 -1.33 -12.88
CA ARG A 225 -13.67 -1.25 -12.53
C ARG A 225 -13.93 -0.02 -11.63
N PRO A 226 -14.90 0.85 -11.98
CA PRO A 226 -15.24 2.02 -11.18
C PRO A 226 -15.61 1.72 -9.73
N ASP A 227 -16.31 0.60 -9.50
CA ASP A 227 -16.71 0.18 -8.16
C ASP A 227 -15.50 -0.24 -7.33
N TYR A 228 -14.52 -0.96 -7.91
CA TYR A 228 -13.27 -1.30 -7.21
C TYR A 228 -12.40 -0.07 -6.94
N GLN A 229 -12.28 0.85 -7.90
CA GLN A 229 -11.49 2.08 -7.76
C GLN A 229 -12.03 3.00 -6.65
N GLY A 230 -13.33 2.96 -6.39
CA GLY A 230 -13.97 3.74 -5.33
C GLY A 230 -13.90 3.10 -3.93
N VAL A 231 -13.60 1.80 -3.83
CA VAL A 231 -13.52 1.12 -2.53
C VAL A 231 -12.26 1.55 -1.78
N HIS A 232 -12.39 1.79 -0.48
CA HIS A 232 -11.27 2.18 0.37
C HIS A 232 -10.45 0.95 0.76
N VAL A 233 -9.42 0.62 -0.02
CA VAL A 233 -8.48 -0.47 0.27
C VAL A 233 -7.14 0.14 0.70
N PRO A 234 -6.81 0.23 2.00
CA PRO A 234 -5.65 1.04 2.41
C PRO A 234 -4.28 0.48 1.98
N SER A 235 -4.23 -0.78 1.55
CA SER A 235 -3.05 -1.38 0.94
C SER A 235 -2.81 -0.95 -0.51
N SER A 236 -3.83 -0.45 -1.19
CA SER A 236 -3.78 -0.04 -2.61
C SER A 236 -4.53 1.28 -2.78
N GLY A 237 -3.77 2.38 -2.85
CA GLY A 237 -4.35 3.72 -3.02
C GLY A 237 -4.21 4.24 -4.45
N GLY A 238 -4.76 5.43 -4.68
CA GLY A 238 -4.48 6.26 -5.85
C GLY A 238 -3.61 7.46 -5.45
N ALA A 239 -2.67 7.84 -6.31
CA ALA A 239 -1.88 9.04 -6.15
C ALA A 239 -1.46 9.65 -7.49
N THR A 240 -1.17 10.95 -7.49
CA THR A 240 -0.31 11.55 -8.53
C THR A 240 1.15 11.42 -8.09
N ALA A 241 2.09 11.29 -9.04
CA ALA A 241 3.51 11.18 -8.70
C ALA A 241 4.03 12.41 -7.93
N PRO A 242 3.66 13.67 -8.29
CA PRO A 242 4.09 14.83 -7.51
C PRO A 242 3.61 14.80 -6.06
N ALA A 243 2.34 14.42 -5.81
CA ALA A 243 1.81 14.34 -4.46
C ALA A 243 2.45 13.22 -3.64
N LEU A 244 2.67 12.05 -4.27
CA LEU A 244 3.32 10.92 -3.62
C LEU A 244 4.79 11.24 -3.27
N ALA A 245 5.53 11.85 -4.21
CA ALA A 245 6.90 12.28 -3.98
C ALA A 245 6.98 13.37 -2.89
N ARG A 246 6.02 14.31 -2.86
CA ARG A 246 5.91 15.35 -1.83
C ARG A 246 5.70 14.74 -0.44
N MET A 247 4.81 13.74 -0.34
CA MET A 247 4.55 13.00 0.90
C MET A 247 5.82 12.32 1.41
N PHE A 248 6.55 11.59 0.56
CA PHE A 248 7.80 10.94 0.96
C PHE A 248 8.91 11.94 1.31
N ALA A 249 9.01 13.05 0.58
CA ALA A 249 9.96 14.11 0.90
C ALA A 249 9.69 14.71 2.29
N ALA A 250 8.42 14.95 2.62
CA ALA A 250 8.01 15.47 3.93
C ALA A 250 8.15 14.46 5.09
N LEU A 251 8.38 13.17 4.82
CA LEU A 251 8.75 12.17 5.84
C LEU A 251 10.24 12.26 6.23
N ILE A 252 11.10 12.72 5.33
CA ILE A 252 12.55 12.75 5.54
C ILE A 252 13.10 14.17 5.77
N GLY A 253 12.39 15.20 5.30
CA GLY A 253 12.76 16.61 5.43
C GLY A 253 11.54 17.53 5.47
N GLU A 254 11.79 18.82 5.35
CA GLU A 254 10.72 19.83 5.19
C GLU A 254 10.42 20.05 3.71
N VAL A 255 9.14 20.24 3.39
CA VAL A 255 8.65 20.70 2.09
C VAL A 255 7.71 21.85 2.36
N ASP A 256 8.01 23.05 1.85
CA ASP A 256 7.23 24.27 2.09
C ASP A 256 6.93 24.53 3.57
N GLY A 257 7.93 24.31 4.43
CA GLY A 257 7.81 24.47 5.89
C GLY A 257 7.02 23.37 6.60
N VAL A 258 6.60 22.31 5.89
CA VAL A 258 5.86 21.17 6.44
C VAL A 258 6.76 19.95 6.51
N ARG A 259 6.81 19.34 7.70
CA ARG A 259 7.45 18.05 7.95
C ARG A 259 6.48 17.15 8.68
N LEU A 260 6.23 15.96 8.14
CA LEU A 260 5.22 15.03 8.66
C LEU A 260 5.66 14.34 9.95
N ILE A 261 6.96 14.01 10.07
CA ILE A 261 7.54 13.34 11.23
C ILE A 261 8.94 13.88 11.54
N GLY A 262 9.32 13.96 12.82
CA GLY A 262 10.64 14.46 13.24
C GLY A 262 11.80 13.51 12.86
N PRO A 263 13.06 14.01 12.84
CA PRO A 263 14.23 13.22 12.44
C PRO A 263 14.42 11.90 13.20
N ALA A 264 14.10 11.88 14.50
CA ALA A 264 14.18 10.66 15.31
C ALA A 264 13.20 9.59 14.81
N ARG A 265 11.99 10.00 14.41
CA ARG A 265 10.98 9.11 13.84
C ARG A 265 11.38 8.68 12.43
N THR A 266 11.88 9.59 11.60
CA THR A 266 12.44 9.26 10.27
C THR A 266 13.46 8.13 10.39
N ASN A 267 14.45 8.28 11.27
CA ASN A 267 15.48 7.26 11.51
C ASN A 267 14.89 5.93 11.99
N ARG A 268 13.81 5.98 12.79
CA ARG A 268 13.14 4.79 13.29
C ARG A 268 12.37 4.06 12.18
N VAL A 269 11.63 4.77 11.33
CA VAL A 269 10.79 4.16 10.29
C VAL A 269 11.64 3.64 9.11
N SER A 270 12.83 4.19 8.89
CA SER A 270 13.80 3.69 7.91
C SER A 270 14.72 2.60 8.47
N SER A 271 14.60 2.25 9.76
CA SER A 271 15.46 1.22 10.36
C SER A 271 15.11 -0.17 9.84
N LEU A 272 16.13 -0.93 9.44
CA LEU A 272 15.95 -2.30 8.97
C LEU A 272 15.42 -3.17 10.11
N VAL A 273 14.27 -3.81 9.88
CA VAL A 273 13.74 -4.85 10.76
C VAL A 273 13.77 -6.18 10.00
N THR A 274 14.65 -7.08 10.43
CA THR A 274 14.67 -8.45 9.95
C THR A 274 14.17 -9.37 11.06
N VAL A 275 13.25 -10.24 10.69
CA VAL A 275 13.05 -11.51 11.40
C VAL A 275 13.96 -12.51 10.70
N ARG A 276 14.73 -13.26 11.49
CA ARG A 276 15.74 -14.27 11.12
C ARG A 276 15.58 -14.85 9.69
N GLU A 277 16.70 -15.01 8.98
CA GLU A 277 16.86 -15.48 7.59
C GLU A 277 15.73 -16.36 7.04
N ASP A 278 15.35 -16.08 5.79
CA ASP A 278 14.39 -16.83 5.00
C ASP A 278 14.53 -18.34 5.21
N ARG A 279 13.39 -19.01 5.46
CA ARG A 279 13.34 -20.48 5.45
C ARG A 279 13.40 -20.96 4.00
N GLY A 280 14.51 -20.74 3.33
CA GLY A 280 14.87 -21.42 2.10
C GLY A 280 15.08 -22.90 2.42
N GLU A 281 14.14 -23.73 1.98
CA GLU A 281 14.09 -25.19 2.06
C GLU A 281 14.44 -25.82 3.43
N ARG A 282 13.58 -26.74 3.89
CA ARG A 282 14.07 -27.78 4.77
C ARG A 282 15.11 -28.58 3.99
N ALA A 283 16.38 -28.19 4.06
CA ALA A 283 17.46 -29.14 3.88
C ALA A 283 17.16 -30.28 4.86
N ALA A 284 16.75 -31.42 4.33
CA ALA A 284 16.56 -32.62 5.10
C ALA A 284 17.84 -32.81 5.92
N ARG A 285 17.75 -32.63 7.24
CA ARG A 285 18.86 -32.99 8.11
C ARG A 285 19.10 -34.49 7.86
N PRO A 286 20.30 -34.91 7.43
CA PRO A 286 20.58 -36.34 7.44
C PRO A 286 20.44 -36.80 8.89
N GLU A 287 19.62 -37.83 9.11
CA GLU A 287 19.53 -38.48 10.41
C GLU A 287 20.94 -38.83 10.85
N ARG A 288 21.36 -38.27 12.00
CA ARG A 288 22.61 -38.70 12.62
C ARG A 288 22.39 -40.15 13.09
N PRO A 289 23.28 -41.10 12.78
CA PRO A 289 23.18 -42.45 13.28
C PRO A 289 23.12 -42.42 14.81
N ARG A 290 22.17 -43.16 15.37
CA ARG A 290 22.08 -43.38 16.82
C ARG A 290 23.35 -44.07 17.30
N LEU A 291 24.30 -43.29 17.79
CA LEU A 291 25.42 -43.81 18.56
C LEU A 291 24.90 -44.15 19.96
N HIS A 292 24.65 -45.43 20.19
CA HIS A 292 24.59 -46.00 21.52
C HIS A 292 25.87 -45.60 22.27
N ARG A 293 25.73 -44.77 23.31
CA ARG A 293 26.77 -44.63 24.32
C ARG A 293 26.21 -44.93 25.69
N ARG A 294 26.80 -45.97 26.26
CA ARG A 294 26.52 -46.60 27.54
C ARG A 294 26.60 -45.61 28.70
N HIS A 295 25.75 -45.88 29.68
CA HIS A 295 25.81 -45.42 31.07
C HIS A 295 27.23 -45.33 31.65
N ARG A 296 27.53 -44.18 32.27
CA ARG A 296 28.33 -43.90 33.49
C ARG A 296 28.05 -42.40 33.75
N GLY A 297 27.70 -41.87 34.92
CA GLY A 297 27.81 -42.24 36.32
C GLY A 297 27.98 -40.91 37.08
N ASN A 298 27.30 -40.75 38.21
CA ASN A 298 27.17 -39.56 39.07
C ASN A 298 28.40 -38.64 39.25
N GLY A 299 28.14 -37.34 39.45
CA GLY A 299 29.07 -36.38 40.05
C GLY A 299 28.37 -35.06 40.39
N HIS A 300 28.40 -34.70 41.67
CA HIS A 300 27.56 -33.73 42.37
C HIS A 300 28.30 -32.40 42.61
N ARG A 301 27.55 -31.29 42.82
CA ARG A 301 27.92 -30.02 43.50
C ARG A 301 28.84 -29.07 42.69
N GLU A 302 28.72 -27.74 42.73
CA GLU A 302 28.54 -26.87 43.89
C GLU A 302 28.05 -25.45 43.52
N ARG A 303 27.56 -24.72 44.53
CA ARG A 303 26.93 -23.39 44.47
C ARG A 303 27.86 -22.28 45.04
N LEU A 304 27.61 -21.05 44.60
CA LEU A 304 27.54 -19.78 45.37
C LEU A 304 28.80 -18.92 45.69
N ARG A 305 28.53 -17.58 45.67
CA ARG A 305 29.16 -16.41 46.34
C ARG A 305 30.38 -15.77 45.62
N LEU A 306 30.56 -14.44 45.48
CA LEU A 306 30.16 -13.19 46.17
C LEU A 306 30.12 -12.01 45.15
N ALA A 307 29.21 -11.01 45.25
CA ALA A 307 29.38 -9.65 45.83
C ALA A 307 30.59 -8.86 45.27
N ARG A 308 30.61 -7.54 45.04
CA ARG A 308 29.75 -6.35 45.19
C ARG A 308 30.60 -5.16 44.67
N GLN A 309 29.97 -4.05 44.25
CA GLN A 309 30.56 -2.70 44.04
C GLN A 309 31.47 -2.55 42.78
N ARG A 310 31.44 -1.48 41.98
CA ARG A 310 31.28 -0.04 42.24
C ARG A 310 30.65 0.68 41.03
N ARG A 311 29.81 1.68 41.30
CA ARG A 311 29.48 2.77 40.36
C ARG A 311 30.41 3.96 40.63
N PRO A 312 30.75 4.78 39.63
CA PRO A 312 31.01 6.19 39.84
C PRO A 312 29.87 7.05 39.27
N ARG A 313 29.47 8.04 40.07
CA ARG A 313 28.64 9.19 39.70
C ARG A 313 29.48 10.18 38.90
N VAL A 314 28.90 10.81 37.88
CA VAL A 314 29.39 12.09 37.34
C VAL A 314 28.21 13.06 37.28
N ARG A 315 28.40 14.24 37.91
CA ARG A 315 27.49 15.39 37.91
C ARG A 315 27.86 16.34 36.75
N ARG A 316 26.83 17.08 36.29
CA ARG A 316 26.76 18.07 35.20
C ARG A 316 27.70 19.29 35.36
N PRO A 317 27.86 20.12 34.32
CA PRO A 317 27.00 21.33 34.12
C PRO A 317 26.51 21.43 32.65
N GLY A 318 25.47 22.16 32.24
CA GLY A 318 24.85 23.36 32.77
C GLY A 318 25.11 24.54 31.81
N THR A 319 24.41 24.59 30.66
CA THR A 319 24.44 25.78 29.78
C THR A 319 23.03 26.14 29.34
N ARG A 320 22.55 27.29 29.85
CA ARG A 320 21.37 28.00 29.35
C ARG A 320 21.78 28.79 28.11
N VAL A 321 21.04 28.66 27.02
CA VAL A 321 21.11 29.58 25.88
C VAL A 321 19.75 30.27 25.76
N ARG A 322 19.74 31.59 26.00
CA ARG A 322 18.67 32.51 25.61
C ARG A 322 18.89 32.84 24.13
N LEU A 323 17.92 32.55 23.27
CA LEU A 323 17.89 33.09 21.91
C LEU A 323 16.88 34.25 21.86
N ARG A 324 17.40 35.43 21.48
CA ARG A 324 16.65 36.63 21.11
C ARG A 324 16.02 36.40 19.73
N LEU A 325 14.72 36.64 19.61
CA LEU A 325 14.02 36.78 18.33
C LEU A 325 14.34 38.15 17.70
N PRO A 326 14.66 38.23 16.40
CA PRO A 326 14.52 39.47 15.64
C PRO A 326 13.08 39.62 15.12
N ALA A 327 12.67 40.89 15.03
CA ALA A 327 11.33 41.36 14.72
C ALA A 327 10.85 41.09 13.28
N GLN A 328 9.53 41.02 13.14
CA GLN A 328 8.79 41.10 11.87
C GLN A 328 8.99 42.45 11.18
N PRO A 329 8.86 42.49 9.84
CA PRO A 329 8.28 43.64 9.16
C PRO A 329 6.86 43.34 8.67
N ALA A 330 6.04 44.39 8.77
CA ALA A 330 4.61 44.43 8.55
C ALA A 330 4.20 44.54 7.07
N ASP A 331 2.92 44.22 6.85
CA ASP A 331 1.96 44.78 5.90
C ASP A 331 2.45 45.55 4.66
N LEU A 332 2.08 45.03 3.49
CA LEU A 332 1.75 45.86 2.32
C LEU A 332 0.36 45.49 1.81
N ARG A 333 -0.64 46.22 2.33
CA ARG A 333 -1.94 46.42 1.68
C ARG A 333 -1.81 47.54 0.66
N THR A 334 -2.19 47.29 -0.60
CA THR A 334 -2.70 48.36 -1.48
C THR A 334 -3.73 47.83 -2.48
N ARG A 335 -4.97 48.34 -2.31
CA ARG A 335 -5.92 48.88 -3.32
C ARG A 335 -6.20 48.00 -4.56
N GLY A 336 -7.42 47.54 -4.85
CA GLY A 336 -8.69 48.26 -4.82
C GLY A 336 -8.97 48.94 -6.17
N ARG A 337 -9.71 48.29 -7.07
CA ARG A 337 -10.46 48.95 -8.16
C ARG A 337 -11.76 48.18 -8.46
N ARG A 338 -12.88 48.90 -8.33
CA ARG A 338 -14.24 48.53 -8.75
C ARG A 338 -14.54 49.11 -10.14
N LEU A 339 -15.19 48.29 -10.99
CA LEU A 339 -16.39 48.52 -11.86
C LEU A 339 -16.46 49.73 -12.81
N PRO A 340 -17.16 49.66 -13.98
CA PRO A 340 -18.62 49.39 -14.15
C PRO A 340 -18.92 48.34 -15.26
N GLY A 341 -20.10 47.73 -15.47
CA GLY A 341 -21.48 48.02 -15.09
C GLY A 341 -22.34 48.20 -16.36
N ARG A 342 -23.31 47.30 -16.66
CA ARG A 342 -24.54 47.45 -17.50
C ARG A 342 -25.31 46.09 -17.46
N ARG A 343 -26.48 45.96 -16.81
CA ARG A 343 -27.90 46.21 -17.25
C ARG A 343 -28.25 45.50 -18.57
N ARG A 344 -29.39 44.82 -18.80
CA ARG A 344 -30.67 44.47 -18.10
C ARG A 344 -31.37 43.37 -18.96
N ASP A 345 -32.16 42.51 -18.29
CA ASP A 345 -33.29 41.60 -18.65
C ASP A 345 -34.22 41.91 -19.86
N PRO A 346 -35.31 41.14 -20.16
CA PRO A 346 -35.52 39.67 -20.25
C PRO A 346 -36.48 39.26 -21.43
N GLY A 347 -36.75 37.96 -21.60
CA GLY A 347 -37.89 37.43 -22.38
C GLY A 347 -37.70 35.94 -22.66
N GLY A 348 -38.55 34.98 -22.33
CA GLY A 348 -40.00 34.98 -22.11
C GLY A 348 -40.69 34.35 -23.32
N THR A 349 -40.97 33.03 -23.28
CA THR A 349 -42.22 32.36 -23.75
C THR A 349 -42.08 30.83 -23.80
N ARG A 350 -42.95 30.12 -23.07
CA ARG A 350 -43.53 28.80 -23.44
C ARG A 350 -44.82 29.06 -24.25
N PRO A 351 -45.31 28.10 -25.06
CA PRO A 351 -46.36 27.14 -24.65
C PRO A 351 -46.10 25.73 -25.26
N GLY A 352 -46.78 24.61 -24.99
CA GLY A 352 -47.99 24.22 -24.26
C GLY A 352 -48.59 22.94 -24.92
N GLY A 353 -49.32 22.12 -24.13
CA GLY A 353 -50.23 21.02 -24.54
C GLY A 353 -49.61 19.61 -24.67
N GLN A 354 -49.96 18.59 -23.84
CA GLN A 354 -51.23 17.80 -23.74
C GLN A 354 -51.56 17.02 -25.02
N ASP A 355 -52.11 15.80 -25.03
CA ASP A 355 -52.22 14.62 -24.16
C ASP A 355 -52.85 13.53 -25.08
N ASP A 356 -52.63 12.27 -24.73
CA ASP A 356 -53.49 11.10 -24.95
C ASP A 356 -53.77 10.44 -26.33
N SER A 357 -53.31 9.18 -26.37
CA SER A 357 -54.08 7.94 -26.65
C SER A 357 -54.22 7.39 -28.08
N GLY A 358 -53.99 6.07 -28.20
CA GLY A 358 -54.50 5.22 -29.29
C GLY A 358 -53.49 4.27 -29.93
N SER A 359 -53.31 3.06 -29.38
CA SER A 359 -52.81 1.89 -30.14
C SER A 359 -53.91 1.36 -31.10
N PRO A 360 -53.59 0.55 -32.14
CA PRO A 360 -53.40 -0.89 -31.91
C PRO A 360 -52.43 -1.66 -32.85
N ALA A 361 -51.86 -2.73 -32.27
CA ALA A 361 -51.78 -4.11 -32.79
C ALA A 361 -50.82 -4.55 -33.94
N MET A 362 -50.09 -5.63 -33.59
CA MET A 362 -49.70 -6.83 -34.37
C MET A 362 -48.42 -6.78 -35.25
N GLY A 363 -47.41 -7.54 -34.81
CA GLY A 363 -46.25 -7.95 -35.58
C GLY A 363 -45.47 -9.05 -34.84
N GLU A 364 -45.17 -10.13 -35.53
CA GLU A 364 -44.94 -11.48 -35.02
C GLU A 364 -43.46 -11.81 -34.70
N ARG A 365 -43.29 -12.68 -33.69
CA ARG A 365 -42.17 -13.60 -33.33
C ARG A 365 -40.84 -13.58 -34.11
N ALA A 366 -39.74 -13.62 -33.35
CA ALA A 366 -38.68 -14.64 -33.53
C ALA A 366 -37.89 -14.88 -32.22
N ARG A 367 -37.86 -16.13 -31.75
CA ARG A 367 -37.05 -16.61 -30.62
C ARG A 367 -35.65 -16.98 -31.11
N VAL A 368 -34.61 -16.54 -30.39
CA VAL A 368 -33.20 -16.89 -30.61
C VAL A 368 -32.85 -18.14 -29.77
N PRO A 369 -32.17 -19.17 -30.32
CA PRO A 369 -31.80 -20.39 -29.57
C PRO A 369 -30.53 -20.20 -28.72
N PRO A 370 -30.36 -20.97 -27.62
CA PRO A 370 -29.21 -20.87 -26.71
C PRO A 370 -27.94 -21.56 -27.24
N PRO A 371 -26.74 -21.18 -26.74
CA PRO A 371 -25.45 -21.65 -27.24
C PRO A 371 -25.12 -23.10 -26.82
N PRO A 372 -24.29 -23.83 -27.60
CA PRO A 372 -24.00 -25.24 -27.35
C PRO A 372 -22.94 -25.48 -26.25
N HIS A 373 -23.16 -26.55 -25.48
CA HIS A 373 -22.22 -27.08 -24.48
C HIS A 373 -20.98 -27.77 -25.10
N PRO A 374 -19.80 -27.69 -24.47
CA PRO A 374 -18.59 -28.34 -24.96
C PRO A 374 -18.57 -29.86 -24.67
N ARG A 375 -18.21 -30.67 -25.68
CA ARG A 375 -17.97 -32.13 -25.57
C ARG A 375 -16.52 -32.43 -25.12
N PRO A 376 -16.28 -33.55 -24.42
CA PRO A 376 -15.01 -33.86 -23.77
C PRO A 376 -13.95 -34.39 -24.74
N GLN A 377 -12.70 -33.92 -24.62
CA GLN A 377 -11.56 -34.47 -25.34
C GLN A 377 -10.84 -35.57 -24.53
N ALA A 378 -10.56 -36.67 -25.24
CA ALA A 378 -9.91 -37.87 -24.74
C ALA A 378 -8.40 -37.69 -24.56
N LYS A 379 -7.86 -38.47 -23.61
CA LYS A 379 -6.45 -38.58 -23.24
C LYS A 379 -5.61 -39.07 -24.42
N SER A 380 -4.53 -38.36 -24.75
CA SER A 380 -3.42 -38.93 -25.52
C SER A 380 -2.11 -38.78 -24.74
N SER A 381 -1.45 -39.90 -24.53
CA SER A 381 -0.16 -40.05 -23.87
C SER A 381 0.96 -39.68 -24.85
N ARG A 382 1.78 -38.69 -24.51
CA ARG A 382 3.09 -38.47 -25.15
C ARG A 382 4.17 -38.35 -24.08
N ARG A 383 5.19 -39.19 -24.25
CA ARG A 383 6.40 -39.31 -23.43
C ARG A 383 7.22 -38.02 -23.49
N THR A 384 7.67 -37.55 -22.33
CA THR A 384 8.64 -36.46 -22.14
C THR A 384 10.07 -37.04 -22.12
N PRO A 385 11.06 -36.42 -22.80
CA PRO A 385 12.48 -36.76 -22.62
C PRO A 385 13.06 -36.05 -21.37
N PRO A 386 14.17 -36.55 -20.78
CA PRO A 386 14.70 -36.03 -19.53
C PRO A 386 15.44 -34.70 -19.73
N VAL A 387 15.08 -33.69 -18.93
CA VAL A 387 15.76 -32.39 -18.88
C VAL A 387 16.93 -32.48 -17.88
N GLY A 388 18.13 -32.18 -18.36
CA GLY A 388 19.35 -32.09 -17.55
C GLY A 388 19.33 -30.94 -16.55
N ARG A 389 19.95 -31.15 -15.39
CA ARG A 389 20.08 -30.18 -14.30
C ARG A 389 20.91 -28.94 -14.72
N PRO A 390 20.43 -27.71 -14.51
CA PRO A 390 21.30 -26.55 -14.42
C PRO A 390 21.87 -26.42 -13.00
N LYS A 391 23.15 -26.05 -12.95
CA LYS A 391 23.92 -25.80 -11.73
C LYS A 391 23.41 -24.55 -11.00
N GLY A 392 23.43 -24.60 -9.66
CA GLY A 392 22.99 -23.51 -8.80
C GLY A 392 23.80 -22.23 -9.00
N VAL A 393 23.10 -21.11 -9.00
CA VAL A 393 23.66 -19.76 -8.94
C VAL A 393 23.18 -19.16 -7.63
N ASP A 394 24.12 -18.89 -6.73
CA ASP A 394 23.86 -18.13 -5.50
C ASP A 394 23.54 -16.68 -5.87
N ILE A 395 22.30 -16.26 -5.63
CA ILE A 395 21.90 -14.86 -5.77
C ILE A 395 21.74 -14.27 -4.37
N VAL A 396 22.69 -13.42 -3.99
CA VAL A 396 22.61 -12.56 -2.81
C VAL A 396 21.66 -11.41 -3.14
N ALA A 397 20.38 -11.53 -2.75
CA ALA A 397 19.42 -10.44 -2.85
C ALA A 397 19.67 -9.42 -1.72
N ARG A 398 20.08 -8.19 -2.08
CA ARG A 398 20.07 -7.04 -1.17
C ARG A 398 18.66 -6.45 -1.14
N GLY A 399 18.21 -6.05 0.05
CA GLY A 399 16.81 -5.88 0.44
C GLY A 399 15.94 -4.97 -0.45
N VAL A 400 14.71 -5.44 -0.69
CA VAL A 400 13.60 -4.71 -1.30
C VAL A 400 12.90 -3.87 -0.23
N PRO A 401 12.57 -2.58 -0.46
CA PRO A 401 11.79 -1.79 0.49
C PRO A 401 10.34 -2.32 0.59
N ALA A 402 9.83 -2.37 1.82
CA ALA A 402 8.59 -3.03 2.24
C ALA A 402 7.27 -2.32 1.81
N SER A 403 7.27 -1.55 0.73
CA SER A 403 6.06 -0.97 0.15
C SER A 403 5.79 -1.60 -1.22
N GLY A 404 4.79 -2.48 -1.30
CA GLY A 404 4.46 -3.31 -2.46
C GLY A 404 3.94 -2.59 -3.71
N THR A 405 4.52 -1.45 -4.08
CA THR A 405 4.55 -1.04 -5.48
C THR A 405 5.95 -1.37 -5.99
N MET A 406 6.04 -2.25 -6.99
CA MET A 406 7.24 -2.30 -7.82
C MET A 406 7.31 -0.95 -8.53
N ILE A 407 8.01 0.02 -7.94
CA ILE A 407 8.65 1.06 -8.73
C ILE A 407 9.58 0.28 -9.63
N SER A 408 9.37 0.32 -10.95
CA SER A 408 10.29 -0.27 -11.91
C SER A 408 11.69 0.26 -11.59
N GLU A 409 12.55 -0.55 -10.97
CA GLU A 409 13.92 -0.18 -10.65
C GLU A 409 14.69 0.19 -11.92
N ARG A 410 14.26 -0.35 -13.08
CA ARG A 410 14.80 0.03 -14.39
C ARG A 410 14.58 1.51 -14.73
N GLY A 411 13.46 2.11 -14.30
CA GLY A 411 13.18 3.54 -14.48
C GLY A 411 14.02 4.43 -13.56
N VAL A 412 14.20 4.03 -12.29
CA VAL A 412 14.97 4.81 -11.30
C VAL A 412 16.47 4.73 -11.56
N ALA A 413 16.99 3.57 -11.94
CA ALA A 413 18.41 3.40 -12.27
C ALA A 413 18.84 4.20 -13.52
N ALA A 414 17.92 4.46 -14.44
CA ALA A 414 18.13 5.33 -15.60
C ALA A 414 18.01 6.83 -15.27
N LEU A 415 17.37 7.20 -14.14
CA LEU A 415 17.21 8.57 -13.67
C LEU A 415 18.41 9.11 -12.88
N VAL A 416 19.22 8.21 -12.31
CA VAL A 416 20.40 8.52 -11.47
C VAL A 416 21.71 8.55 -12.28
N ARG A 417 21.65 8.29 -13.58
CA ARG A 417 22.75 8.50 -14.53
C ARG A 417 22.38 9.63 -15.47
#